data_AF-A0A418RTA0-F1
#
_entry.id   AF-A0A418RTA0-F1
#
_cell.length_a   1.000
_cell.length_b   1.000
_cell.length_c   1.000
_cell.angle_alpha   90.00
_cell.angle_beta   90.00
_cell.angle_gamma   90.00
#
_symmetry.space_group_name_H-M   'P 1'
#
loop_
_entity.id
_entity.type
_entity.pdbx_description
1 polymer ?
#
loop_
_entity_poly.entity_id
_entity_poly.type
_entity_poly.pdbx_seq_one_letter_code
_entity_poly.pdbx_strand_id
1 'polypeptide(L)'
;MVKFLSVGVLIALFSAPVMAVDYEEHDGMLMDHGDGHLMDMAGGMVMGQNTSTLPGGCDRISETKEITVHAGHKYAEKFPGRMFAFDTQEFNFKPCTKLTVHFVNEDNIRHQWMMHGLPKYLYPKGMFHIEASGPSKISGTLILPPGDKTYLVHCDIAQHMEKGMKAQLKVGKGDGDLPSIPGVTAFVVADDYKVTLPELEAKVEKAEAAALIAPPVVAAPVVKAPVQPPQDDSLLSGVTVIGLSLGLLVAPFLARKFKGMSPSEVVAYVFDAIRTLLDWLVKQVSRLVKLTGSNKDKVLPEK
;
A
#
# COMPACT_ATOMS: atom_id res chain seq x y z
N MET A 1 -43.60 17.28 -31.34
CA MET A 1 -42.15 17.58 -31.32
C MET A 1 -41.54 17.67 -29.91
N VAL A 2 -42.31 17.70 -28.81
CA VAL A 2 -41.76 17.89 -27.45
C VAL A 2 -41.26 16.59 -26.77
N LYS A 3 -41.57 15.40 -27.32
CA LYS A 3 -41.23 14.11 -26.68
C LYS A 3 -39.82 13.57 -26.98
N PHE A 4 -39.13 14.08 -28.00
CA PHE A 4 -37.76 13.64 -28.33
C PHE A 4 -36.67 14.47 -27.64
N LEU A 5 -36.99 15.67 -27.13
CA LEU A 5 -36.04 16.48 -26.38
C LEU A 5 -35.75 15.94 -24.96
N SER A 6 -36.69 15.21 -24.33
CA SER A 6 -36.49 14.76 -22.94
C SER A 6 -35.58 13.53 -22.80
N VAL A 7 -35.45 12.72 -23.86
CA VAL A 7 -34.59 11.52 -23.84
C VAL A 7 -33.11 11.89 -24.03
N GLY A 8 -32.81 12.85 -24.91
CA GLY A 8 -31.44 13.34 -25.11
C GLY A 8 -30.84 14.01 -23.88
N VAL A 9 -31.65 14.77 -23.13
CA VAL A 9 -31.23 15.42 -21.88
C VAL A 9 -31.01 14.39 -20.76
N LEU A 10 -31.81 13.32 -20.68
CA LEU A 10 -31.58 12.24 -19.70
C LEU A 10 -30.29 11.46 -19.99
N ILE A 11 -30.00 11.16 -21.25
CA ILE A 11 -28.76 10.44 -21.62
C ILE A 11 -27.52 11.30 -21.31
N ALA A 12 -27.57 12.61 -21.55
CA ALA A 12 -26.50 13.53 -21.17
C ALA A 12 -26.33 13.67 -19.65
N LEU A 13 -27.42 13.61 -18.87
CA LEU A 13 -27.37 13.67 -17.40
C LEU A 13 -26.88 12.38 -16.74
N PHE A 14 -27.04 11.22 -17.40
CA PHE A 14 -26.49 9.93 -16.95
C PHE A 14 -25.14 9.57 -17.59
N SER A 15 -24.61 10.44 -18.46
CA SER A 15 -23.22 10.37 -18.93
C SER A 15 -22.29 10.94 -17.85
N ALA A 16 -22.29 10.32 -16.66
CA ALA A 16 -21.20 10.54 -15.72
C ALA A 16 -19.91 10.16 -16.47
N PRO A 17 -18.86 11.01 -16.44
CA PRO A 17 -17.56 10.55 -16.89
C PRO A 17 -17.27 9.29 -16.07
N VAL A 18 -17.02 8.18 -16.75
CA VAL A 18 -16.29 7.08 -16.13
C VAL A 18 -15.00 7.75 -15.66
N MET A 19 -14.92 8.07 -14.37
CA MET A 19 -13.73 8.63 -13.77
C MET A 19 -12.70 7.53 -13.92
N ALA A 20 -11.87 7.65 -14.95
CA ALA A 20 -10.69 6.80 -15.07
C ALA A 20 -9.90 7.08 -13.78
N VAL A 21 -9.63 6.04 -12.99
CA VAL A 21 -8.77 6.18 -11.83
C VAL A 21 -7.41 6.61 -12.39
N ASP A 22 -7.01 7.85 -12.10
CA ASP A 22 -5.66 8.32 -12.41
C ASP A 22 -4.71 7.54 -11.51
N TYR A 23 -3.91 6.67 -12.13
CA TYR A 23 -2.88 5.93 -11.43
C TYR A 23 -1.63 6.80 -11.34
N GLU A 24 -1.07 6.94 -10.15
CA GLU A 24 0.23 7.57 -9.98
C GLU A 24 1.33 6.70 -10.63
N GLU A 25 2.20 7.30 -11.44
CA GLU A 25 3.24 6.59 -12.19
C GLU A 25 4.59 6.77 -11.50
N HIS A 26 5.07 5.75 -10.80
CA HIS A 26 6.28 5.83 -9.99
C HIS A 26 7.57 5.68 -10.80
N ASP A 27 7.56 5.05 -11.98
CA ASP A 27 8.78 4.71 -12.73
C ASP A 27 9.69 5.91 -13.04
N GLY A 28 9.09 7.08 -13.26
CA GLY A 28 9.83 8.34 -13.50
C GLY A 28 10.32 9.06 -12.25
N MET A 29 9.90 8.61 -11.06
CA MET A 29 10.18 9.25 -9.77
C MET A 29 11.15 8.46 -8.88
N LEU A 30 11.44 7.20 -9.25
CA LEU A 30 12.32 6.32 -8.51
C LEU A 30 13.77 6.84 -8.48
N MET A 31 14.33 6.88 -7.28
CA MET A 31 15.72 7.23 -7.00
C MET A 31 16.49 5.97 -6.57
N ASP A 32 17.71 5.80 -7.07
CA ASP A 32 18.57 4.66 -6.73
C ASP A 32 19.31 4.90 -5.41
N HIS A 33 19.11 3.99 -4.46
CA HIS A 33 19.74 3.97 -3.14
C HIS A 33 20.86 2.91 -3.02
N GLY A 34 21.26 2.29 -4.13
CA GLY A 34 22.27 1.24 -4.20
C GLY A 34 21.69 -0.17 -4.05
N ASP A 35 22.48 -1.18 -4.44
CA ASP A 35 22.15 -2.61 -4.31
C ASP A 35 20.78 -3.03 -4.90
N GLY A 36 20.34 -2.34 -5.95
CA GLY A 36 19.04 -2.59 -6.59
C GLY A 36 17.84 -2.15 -5.74
N HIS A 37 18.03 -1.18 -4.86
CA HIS A 37 16.99 -0.55 -4.05
C HIS A 37 16.60 0.79 -4.68
N LEU A 38 15.40 0.85 -5.27
CA LEU A 38 14.81 2.04 -5.85
C LEU A 38 13.63 2.50 -5.01
N MET A 39 13.53 3.79 -4.71
CA MET A 39 12.40 4.35 -3.96
C MET A 39 12.07 5.76 -4.42
N ASP A 40 10.81 6.15 -4.24
CA ASP A 40 10.40 7.55 -4.29
C ASP A 40 9.75 8.01 -2.99
N MET A 41 9.36 9.28 -2.94
CA MET A 41 8.71 9.89 -1.78
C MET A 41 7.18 9.73 -1.79
N ALA A 42 6.60 9.22 -2.88
CA ALA A 42 5.17 9.05 -3.08
C ALA A 42 4.68 7.65 -2.67
N GLY A 43 5.59 6.75 -2.27
CA GLY A 43 5.25 5.42 -1.78
C GLY A 43 5.41 4.31 -2.81
N GLY A 44 6.23 4.55 -3.85
CA GLY A 44 6.74 3.54 -4.77
C GLY A 44 8.11 3.01 -4.32
N MET A 45 8.29 1.69 -4.34
CA MET A 45 9.58 1.05 -4.02
C MET A 45 9.80 -0.22 -4.85
N VAL A 46 11.06 -0.42 -5.28
CA VAL A 46 11.55 -1.69 -5.83
C VAL A 46 12.80 -2.12 -5.05
N MET A 47 12.82 -3.34 -4.53
CA MET A 47 14.02 -3.93 -3.94
C MET A 47 14.44 -5.18 -4.71
N GLY A 48 15.76 -5.33 -4.89
CA GLY A 48 16.33 -6.44 -5.64
C GLY A 48 16.30 -6.25 -7.16
N GLN A 49 16.23 -5.00 -7.63
CA GLN A 49 16.31 -4.66 -9.04
C GLN A 49 17.57 -5.25 -9.67
N ASN A 50 17.41 -6.00 -10.74
CA ASN A 50 18.51 -6.61 -11.47
C ASN A 50 18.21 -6.67 -12.97
N THR A 51 18.84 -5.76 -13.72
CA THR A 51 18.62 -5.60 -15.17
C THR A 51 19.66 -6.31 -16.03
N SER A 52 20.78 -6.76 -15.46
CA SER A 52 21.97 -7.16 -16.22
C SER A 52 22.82 -8.28 -15.62
N THR A 53 22.76 -8.52 -14.31
CA THR A 53 23.67 -9.47 -13.65
C THR A 53 23.06 -10.87 -13.62
N LEU A 54 23.68 -11.80 -14.34
CA LEU A 54 23.19 -13.19 -14.43
C LEU A 54 23.34 -13.94 -13.09
N PRO A 55 22.31 -14.68 -12.65
CA PRO A 55 22.44 -15.66 -11.59
C PRO A 55 23.46 -16.74 -11.97
N GLY A 56 24.20 -17.25 -11.00
CA GLY A 56 25.09 -18.40 -11.17
C GLY A 56 24.35 -19.59 -11.78
N GLY A 57 24.93 -20.19 -12.82
CA GLY A 57 24.33 -21.25 -13.63
C GLY A 57 23.48 -20.77 -14.82
N CYS A 58 23.35 -19.46 -15.02
CA CYS A 58 22.85 -18.89 -16.28
C CYS A 58 24.03 -18.43 -17.15
N ASP A 59 24.25 -19.09 -18.29
CA ASP A 59 25.27 -18.66 -19.26
C ASP A 59 24.86 -17.42 -20.07
N ARG A 60 23.54 -17.24 -20.24
CA ARG A 60 22.93 -16.11 -20.95
C ARG A 60 21.47 -15.95 -20.55
N ILE A 61 20.88 -14.79 -20.88
CA ILE A 61 19.43 -14.61 -20.83
C ILE A 61 18.79 -15.56 -21.86
N SER A 62 17.83 -16.37 -21.40
CA SER A 62 17.12 -17.33 -22.24
C SER A 62 16.00 -16.64 -23.03
N GLU A 63 15.29 -15.71 -22.39
CA GLU A 63 14.28 -14.83 -22.97
C GLU A 63 14.09 -13.55 -22.13
N THR A 64 13.51 -12.52 -22.74
CA THR A 64 13.02 -11.32 -22.03
C THR A 64 11.50 -11.34 -22.05
N LYS A 65 10.88 -11.12 -20.89
CA LYS A 65 9.43 -11.11 -20.72
C LYS A 65 9.01 -9.91 -19.89
N GLU A 66 7.85 -9.38 -20.23
CA GLU A 66 7.19 -8.33 -19.48
C GLU A 66 5.80 -8.81 -19.12
N ILE A 67 5.39 -8.62 -17.87
CA ILE A 67 4.04 -8.91 -17.40
C ILE A 67 3.46 -7.67 -16.73
N THR A 68 2.16 -7.49 -16.85
CA THR A 68 1.41 -6.54 -16.03
C THR A 68 0.62 -7.35 -15.01
N VAL A 69 0.76 -6.99 -13.73
CA VAL A 69 0.06 -7.64 -12.63
C VAL A 69 -0.79 -6.59 -11.95
N HIS A 70 -2.10 -6.77 -12.00
CA HIS A 70 -3.03 -5.90 -11.30
C HIS A 70 -3.36 -6.46 -9.93
N ALA A 71 -3.46 -5.60 -8.93
CA ALA A 71 -3.72 -5.96 -7.54
C ALA A 71 -4.87 -5.14 -6.96
N GLY A 72 -5.74 -5.79 -6.20
CA GLY A 72 -6.79 -5.10 -5.46
C GLY A 72 -7.96 -5.98 -5.05
N HIS A 73 -8.98 -5.37 -4.43
CA HIS A 73 -10.17 -6.09 -3.96
C HIS A 73 -10.97 -6.72 -5.11
N LYS A 74 -11.09 -6.01 -6.24
CA LYS A 74 -11.85 -6.45 -7.42
C LYS A 74 -11.42 -7.85 -7.92
N TYR A 75 -10.12 -8.15 -7.84
CA TYR A 75 -9.60 -9.44 -8.29
C TYR A 75 -9.88 -10.59 -7.32
N ALA A 76 -10.26 -10.27 -6.08
CA ALA A 76 -10.61 -11.24 -5.05
C ALA A 76 -12.06 -11.73 -5.16
N GLU A 77 -12.95 -11.00 -5.86
CA GLU A 77 -14.39 -11.31 -5.94
C GLU A 77 -14.69 -12.72 -6.47
N LYS A 78 -13.82 -13.26 -7.31
CA LYS A 78 -13.90 -14.64 -7.86
C LYS A 78 -13.52 -15.73 -6.85
N PHE A 79 -13.02 -15.37 -5.67
CA PHE A 79 -12.56 -16.29 -4.64
C PHE A 79 -13.35 -16.10 -3.34
N PRO A 80 -14.25 -17.03 -3.00
CA PRO A 80 -15.04 -16.95 -1.77
C PRO A 80 -14.14 -16.79 -0.53
N GLY A 81 -14.51 -15.85 0.35
CA GLY A 81 -13.78 -15.56 1.59
C GLY A 81 -12.46 -14.81 1.41
N ARG A 82 -12.14 -14.31 0.20
CA ARG A 82 -10.94 -13.50 -0.07
C ARG A 82 -11.29 -12.03 -0.16
N MET A 83 -10.38 -11.19 0.31
CA MET A 83 -10.51 -9.73 0.25
C MET A 83 -9.57 -9.12 -0.76
N PHE A 84 -8.43 -9.77 -1.02
CA PHE A 84 -7.36 -9.23 -1.84
C PHE A 84 -6.83 -10.32 -2.76
N ALA A 85 -6.54 -9.97 -4.01
CA ALA A 85 -5.86 -10.87 -4.93
C ALA A 85 -5.07 -10.07 -5.98
N PHE A 86 -4.14 -10.77 -6.62
CA PHE A 86 -3.66 -10.39 -7.94
C PHE A 86 -4.69 -10.81 -9.00
N ASP A 87 -4.63 -10.24 -10.19
CA ASP A 87 -5.43 -10.68 -11.33
C ASP A 87 -5.03 -12.09 -11.81
N THR A 88 -3.75 -12.42 -11.66
CA THR A 88 -3.11 -13.67 -12.07
C THR A 88 -2.57 -14.44 -10.86
N GLN A 89 -2.91 -15.74 -10.78
CA GLN A 89 -2.56 -16.61 -9.65
C GLN A 89 -1.38 -17.54 -9.94
N GLU A 90 -1.05 -17.76 -11.21
CA GLU A 90 0.05 -18.62 -11.63
C GLU A 90 0.80 -17.99 -12.81
N PHE A 91 2.12 -17.95 -12.71
CA PHE A 91 3.02 -17.53 -13.77
C PHE A 91 3.95 -18.67 -14.16
N ASN A 92 4.29 -18.79 -15.45
CA ASN A 92 5.18 -19.84 -15.97
C ASN A 92 6.24 -19.20 -16.85
N PHE A 93 7.52 -19.39 -16.51
CA PHE A 93 8.66 -18.82 -17.23
C PHE A 93 9.77 -19.83 -17.44
N LYS A 94 10.59 -19.65 -18.48
CA LYS A 94 11.80 -20.42 -18.64
C LYS A 94 12.86 -20.01 -17.60
N PRO A 95 13.79 -20.92 -17.24
CA PRO A 95 14.95 -20.55 -16.44
C PRO A 95 15.78 -19.47 -17.13
N CYS A 96 16.48 -18.62 -16.37
CA CYS A 96 17.31 -17.52 -16.90
C CYS A 96 16.55 -16.47 -17.72
N THR A 97 15.26 -16.28 -17.46
CA THR A 97 14.43 -15.22 -18.06
C THR A 97 14.72 -13.89 -17.40
N LYS A 98 14.93 -12.82 -18.20
CA LYS A 98 14.85 -11.44 -17.71
C LYS A 98 13.38 -11.03 -17.68
N LEU A 99 12.81 -10.91 -16.49
CA LEU A 99 11.41 -10.61 -16.27
C LEU A 99 11.27 -9.16 -15.79
N THR A 100 10.47 -8.36 -16.48
CA THR A 100 9.96 -7.08 -15.97
C THR A 100 8.52 -7.28 -15.51
N VAL A 101 8.21 -6.83 -14.30
CA VAL A 101 6.87 -6.85 -13.72
C VAL A 101 6.39 -5.41 -13.61
N HIS A 102 5.32 -5.08 -14.32
CA HIS A 102 4.57 -3.83 -14.18
C HIS A 102 3.45 -4.08 -13.16
N PHE A 103 3.66 -3.62 -11.94
CA PHE A 103 2.70 -3.78 -10.86
C PHE A 103 1.73 -2.60 -10.85
N VAL A 104 0.44 -2.90 -10.94
CA VAL A 104 -0.65 -1.91 -10.91
C VAL A 104 -1.49 -2.16 -9.67
N ASN A 105 -1.44 -1.22 -8.73
CA ASN A 105 -2.33 -1.23 -7.58
C ASN A 105 -3.62 -0.48 -7.94
N GLU A 106 -4.76 -1.17 -7.90
CA GLU A 106 -6.09 -0.59 -8.15
C GLU A 106 -6.86 -0.25 -6.87
N ASP A 107 -6.27 -0.50 -5.70
CA ASP A 107 -6.85 -0.18 -4.40
C ASP A 107 -6.30 1.13 -3.81
N ASN A 108 -7.06 1.72 -2.89
CA ASN A 108 -6.62 2.86 -2.07
C ASN A 108 -5.72 2.48 -0.89
N ILE A 109 -5.27 1.23 -0.82
CA ILE A 109 -4.36 0.74 0.21
C ILE A 109 -3.09 0.22 -0.44
N ARG A 110 -2.00 0.17 0.31
CA ARG A 110 -0.71 -0.31 -0.18
C ARG A 110 -0.74 -1.80 -0.50
N HIS A 111 -0.26 -2.19 -1.68
CA HIS A 111 -0.02 -3.58 -2.04
C HIS A 111 1.41 -3.78 -2.49
N GLN A 112 1.83 -5.05 -2.48
CA GLN A 112 3.19 -5.44 -2.86
C GLN A 112 3.14 -6.68 -3.74
N TRP A 113 4.13 -6.77 -4.63
CA TRP A 113 4.47 -7.97 -5.38
C TRP A 113 5.85 -8.42 -4.92
N MET A 114 5.90 -9.40 -4.02
CA MET A 114 7.12 -9.92 -3.43
C MET A 114 7.34 -11.37 -3.80
N MET A 115 8.58 -11.73 -4.11
CA MET A 115 9.03 -13.10 -4.35
C MET A 115 10.26 -13.41 -3.49
N HIS A 116 10.17 -14.45 -2.65
CA HIS A 116 11.27 -14.94 -1.82
C HIS A 116 11.99 -16.14 -2.46
N GLY A 117 13.14 -16.52 -1.90
CA GLY A 117 13.85 -17.74 -2.27
C GLY A 117 14.83 -17.58 -3.43
N LEU A 118 15.14 -16.33 -3.77
CA LEU A 118 16.14 -15.95 -4.77
C LEU A 118 17.57 -16.06 -4.20
N PRO A 119 18.60 -16.17 -5.07
CA PRO A 119 19.99 -16.27 -4.62
C PRO A 119 20.46 -15.01 -3.86
N LYS A 120 20.81 -15.18 -2.58
CA LYS A 120 21.14 -14.08 -1.65
C LYS A 120 22.39 -13.26 -2.03
N TYR A 121 23.29 -13.81 -2.85
CA TYR A 121 24.47 -13.10 -3.32
C TYR A 121 24.13 -12.06 -4.40
N LEU A 122 22.94 -12.17 -5.02
CA LEU A 122 22.50 -11.32 -6.11
C LEU A 122 21.29 -10.46 -5.71
N TYR A 123 20.38 -11.05 -4.94
CA TYR A 123 19.18 -10.38 -4.46
C TYR A 123 19.30 -10.16 -2.95
N PRO A 124 19.30 -8.90 -2.46
CA PRO A 124 19.34 -8.61 -1.04
C PRO A 124 18.29 -9.41 -0.27
N LYS A 125 18.70 -10.07 0.82
CA LYS A 125 17.86 -10.98 1.62
C LYS A 125 17.25 -12.18 0.85
N GLY A 126 17.62 -12.39 -0.41
CA GLY A 126 17.09 -13.46 -1.26
C GLY A 126 15.66 -13.18 -1.73
N MET A 127 15.33 -11.92 -1.99
CA MET A 127 13.99 -11.48 -2.37
C MET A 127 14.03 -10.41 -3.44
N PHE A 128 12.93 -10.36 -4.20
CA PHE A 128 12.58 -9.26 -5.10
C PHE A 128 11.22 -8.73 -4.66
N HIS A 129 11.07 -7.41 -4.65
CA HIS A 129 9.92 -6.76 -4.05
C HIS A 129 9.58 -5.51 -4.87
N ILE A 130 8.29 -5.32 -5.13
CA ILE A 130 7.72 -4.10 -5.68
C ILE A 130 6.60 -3.66 -4.73
N GLU A 131 6.54 -2.39 -4.37
CA GLU A 131 5.50 -1.79 -3.53
C GLU A 131 4.89 -0.58 -4.22
N ALA A 132 3.56 -0.48 -4.09
CA ALA A 132 2.76 0.61 -4.61
C ALA A 132 1.73 1.04 -3.55
N SER A 133 1.76 2.30 -3.13
CA SER A 133 0.82 2.86 -2.17
C SER A 133 -0.34 3.58 -2.86
N GLY A 134 -1.57 3.14 -2.57
CA GLY A 134 -2.76 3.68 -3.24
C GLY A 134 -2.82 3.33 -4.73
N PRO A 135 -3.72 3.97 -5.52
CA PRO A 135 -3.85 3.66 -6.93
C PRO A 135 -2.62 4.13 -7.71
N SER A 136 -1.72 3.21 -8.05
CA SER A 136 -0.46 3.56 -8.70
C SER A 136 0.14 2.41 -9.53
N LYS A 137 1.17 2.75 -10.30
CA LYS A 137 1.91 1.87 -11.21
C LYS A 137 3.40 1.99 -10.96
N ILE A 138 4.08 0.86 -10.96
CA ILE A 138 5.51 0.77 -10.74
C ILE A 138 6.06 -0.50 -11.38
N SER A 139 7.27 -0.42 -11.91
CA SER A 139 7.92 -1.50 -12.63
C SER A 139 9.24 -1.91 -11.99
N GLY A 140 9.47 -3.22 -11.93
CA GLY A 140 10.76 -3.76 -11.50
C GLY A 140 11.19 -4.91 -12.40
N THR A 141 12.50 -5.12 -12.51
CA THR A 141 13.11 -6.15 -13.34
C THR A 141 14.00 -7.06 -12.49
N LEU A 142 13.87 -8.37 -12.71
CA LEU A 142 14.74 -9.39 -12.16
C LEU A 142 15.13 -10.41 -13.24
N ILE A 143 16.18 -11.17 -12.97
CA ILE A 143 16.60 -12.31 -13.78
C ILE A 143 16.35 -13.59 -12.97
N LEU A 144 15.44 -14.43 -13.47
CA LEU A 144 15.07 -15.68 -12.82
C LEU A 144 16.26 -16.67 -12.83
N PRO A 145 16.51 -17.40 -11.74
CA PRO A 145 17.63 -18.34 -11.66
C PRO A 145 17.46 -19.55 -12.62
N PRO A 146 18.51 -20.37 -12.79
CA PRO A 146 18.43 -21.60 -13.57
C PRO A 146 17.62 -22.68 -12.83
N GLY A 147 17.27 -23.76 -13.55
CA GLY A 147 16.63 -24.95 -12.99
C GLY A 147 15.10 -24.86 -12.88
N ASP A 148 14.51 -25.91 -12.30
CA ASP A 148 13.07 -26.04 -12.08
C ASP A 148 12.74 -25.68 -10.62
N LYS A 149 11.95 -24.64 -10.39
CA LYS A 149 11.55 -24.21 -9.03
C LYS A 149 10.27 -23.37 -9.04
N THR A 150 9.42 -23.58 -8.06
CA THR A 150 8.22 -22.78 -7.81
C THR A 150 8.47 -21.78 -6.68
N TYR A 151 8.09 -20.53 -6.92
CA TYR A 151 8.26 -19.42 -5.99
C TYR A 151 6.92 -18.90 -5.52
N LEU A 152 6.82 -18.59 -4.23
CA LEU A 152 5.66 -17.87 -3.69
C LEU A 152 5.79 -16.40 -4.09
N VAL A 153 4.75 -15.91 -4.76
CA VAL A 153 4.56 -14.49 -5.01
C VAL A 153 3.44 -14.00 -4.10
N HIS A 154 3.66 -12.97 -3.30
CA HIS A 154 2.64 -12.49 -2.36
C HIS A 154 2.81 -11.01 -2.04
N CYS A 155 1.81 -10.43 -1.39
CA CYS A 155 2.00 -9.18 -0.66
C CYS A 155 2.60 -9.47 0.72
N ASP A 156 3.61 -8.72 1.15
CA ASP A 156 4.31 -8.93 2.43
C ASP A 156 3.55 -8.32 3.61
N ILE A 157 2.47 -7.58 3.34
CA ILE A 157 1.48 -7.23 4.36
C ILE A 157 0.74 -8.52 4.74
N ALA A 158 1.04 -9.05 5.93
CA ALA A 158 0.53 -10.34 6.41
C ALA A 158 -0.98 -10.52 6.19
N GLN A 159 -1.78 -9.50 6.55
CA GLN A 159 -3.23 -9.54 6.37
C GLN A 159 -3.67 -9.61 4.90
N HIS A 160 -2.90 -9.03 3.98
CA HIS A 160 -3.22 -9.07 2.55
C HIS A 160 -2.96 -10.49 2.01
N MET A 161 -1.83 -11.09 2.37
CA MET A 161 -1.50 -12.47 2.02
C MET A 161 -2.51 -13.47 2.60
N GLU A 162 -2.80 -13.38 3.89
CA GLU A 162 -3.77 -14.25 4.59
C GLU A 162 -5.14 -14.19 3.91
N LYS A 163 -5.58 -12.99 3.56
CA LYS A 163 -6.86 -12.73 2.88
C LYS A 163 -6.84 -12.95 1.36
N GLY A 164 -5.78 -13.55 0.82
CA GLY A 164 -5.77 -14.08 -0.56
C GLY A 164 -4.72 -13.52 -1.50
N MET A 165 -3.96 -12.48 -1.14
CA MET A 165 -3.01 -11.86 -2.05
C MET A 165 -1.71 -12.65 -2.16
N LYS A 166 -1.80 -13.78 -2.86
CA LYS A 166 -0.70 -14.69 -3.18
C LYS A 166 -0.95 -15.42 -4.49
N ALA A 167 0.14 -15.79 -5.13
CA ALA A 167 0.25 -16.47 -6.40
C ALA A 167 1.50 -17.38 -6.38
N GLN A 168 1.66 -18.19 -7.42
CA GLN A 168 2.88 -18.97 -7.61
C GLN A 168 3.54 -18.63 -8.95
N LEU A 169 4.87 -18.57 -8.95
CA LEU A 169 5.67 -18.37 -10.15
C LEU A 169 6.54 -19.61 -10.37
N LYS A 170 6.31 -20.31 -11.46
CA LYS A 170 7.05 -21.50 -11.86
C LYS A 170 8.17 -21.12 -12.83
N VAL A 171 9.40 -21.45 -12.45
CA VAL A 171 10.57 -21.42 -13.33
C VAL A 171 10.81 -22.84 -13.86
N GLY A 172 10.98 -22.97 -15.18
CA GLY A 172 11.11 -24.26 -15.83
C GLY A 172 9.83 -25.08 -15.65
N LYS A 173 9.94 -26.28 -15.10
CA LYS A 173 8.78 -27.13 -14.75
C LYS A 173 8.15 -26.80 -13.40
N GLY A 174 8.77 -25.93 -12.60
CA GLY A 174 8.45 -25.79 -11.17
C GLY A 174 8.88 -27.02 -10.36
N ASP A 175 8.81 -26.91 -9.03
CA ASP A 175 9.08 -28.02 -8.09
C ASP A 175 7.82 -28.50 -7.34
N GLY A 176 6.65 -28.20 -7.92
CA GLY A 176 5.34 -28.53 -7.39
C GLY A 176 4.42 -27.31 -7.31
N ASP A 177 3.14 -27.54 -7.01
CA ASP A 177 2.20 -26.47 -6.71
C ASP A 177 2.29 -26.08 -5.23
N LEU A 178 2.28 -24.77 -4.98
CA LEU A 178 2.26 -24.26 -3.61
C LEU A 178 0.86 -24.46 -3.01
N PRO A 179 0.75 -24.76 -1.71
CA PRO A 179 -0.53 -24.94 -1.06
C PRO A 179 -1.30 -23.62 -0.91
N SER A 180 -2.63 -23.70 -0.90
CA SER A 180 -3.54 -22.57 -0.63
C SER A 180 -3.37 -21.36 -1.57
N ILE A 181 -2.96 -21.56 -2.81
CA ILE A 181 -2.94 -20.50 -3.83
C ILE A 181 -4.36 -20.37 -4.39
N PRO A 182 -5.04 -19.20 -4.27
CA PRO A 182 -6.40 -19.03 -4.77
C PRO A 182 -6.53 -19.49 -6.22
N GLY A 183 -7.56 -20.28 -6.54
CA GLY A 183 -7.82 -20.75 -7.91
C GLY A 183 -6.83 -21.79 -8.46
N VAL A 184 -5.75 -22.12 -7.77
CA VAL A 184 -4.72 -23.08 -8.22
C VAL A 184 -4.71 -24.31 -7.33
N THR A 185 -4.61 -24.13 -6.01
CA THR A 185 -4.60 -25.23 -5.04
C THR A 185 -5.62 -25.04 -3.93
N ALA A 186 -6.07 -26.16 -3.37
CA ALA A 186 -6.99 -26.15 -2.24
C ALA A 186 -6.35 -25.52 -0.99
N PHE A 187 -7.19 -24.97 -0.12
CA PHE A 187 -6.74 -24.49 1.19
C PHE A 187 -6.25 -25.66 2.04
N VAL A 188 -5.12 -25.46 2.71
CA VAL A 188 -4.57 -26.44 3.67
C VAL A 188 -5.52 -26.61 4.85
N VAL A 189 -6.10 -25.49 5.28
CA VAL A 189 -7.15 -25.44 6.28
C VAL A 189 -8.38 -24.89 5.57
N ALA A 190 -9.34 -25.75 5.28
CA ALA A 190 -10.60 -25.34 4.69
C ALA A 190 -11.51 -24.77 5.77
N ASP A 191 -12.17 -23.65 5.46
CA ASP A 191 -13.26 -23.16 6.29
C ASP A 191 -14.43 -24.15 6.23
N ASP A 192 -14.95 -24.56 7.39
CA ASP A 192 -16.12 -25.43 7.50
C ASP A 192 -17.37 -24.62 7.83
N TYR A 193 -18.14 -24.27 6.80
CA TYR A 193 -19.43 -23.58 6.94
C TYR A 193 -20.61 -24.56 7.03
N LYS A 194 -20.40 -25.86 7.30
CA LYS A 194 -21.49 -26.85 7.39
C LYS A 194 -22.40 -26.66 8.61
N VAL A 195 -21.99 -25.83 9.57
CA VAL A 195 -22.78 -25.54 10.76
C VAL A 195 -23.73 -24.39 10.45
N THR A 196 -25.03 -24.63 10.59
CA THR A 196 -26.04 -23.58 10.41
C THR A 196 -26.01 -22.59 11.58
N LEU A 197 -26.45 -21.34 11.35
CA LEU A 197 -26.55 -20.33 12.42
C LEU A 197 -27.28 -20.84 13.69
N PRO A 198 -28.44 -21.52 13.60
CA PRO A 198 -29.11 -22.09 14.78
C PRO A 198 -28.29 -23.19 15.48
N GLU A 199 -27.51 -23.97 14.73
CA GLU A 199 -26.65 -25.01 15.30
C GLU A 199 -25.40 -24.39 15.98
N LEU A 200 -24.89 -23.28 15.45
CA LEU A 200 -23.84 -22.47 16.09
C LEU A 200 -24.37 -21.87 17.40
N GLU A 201 -25.55 -21.25 17.38
CA GLU A 201 -26.20 -20.68 18.56
C GLU A 201 -26.41 -21.74 19.65
N ALA A 202 -26.97 -22.91 19.30
CA ALA A 202 -27.15 -24.01 20.25
C ALA A 202 -25.82 -24.57 20.81
N LYS A 203 -24.74 -24.57 20.00
CA LYS A 203 -23.41 -24.96 20.47
C LYS A 203 -22.80 -23.92 21.41
N VAL A 204 -23.01 -22.63 21.16
CA VAL A 204 -22.56 -21.54 22.03
C VAL A 204 -23.32 -21.57 23.35
N GLU A 205 -24.66 -21.67 23.34
CA GLU A 205 -25.47 -21.78 24.56
C GLU A 205 -25.06 -22.98 25.41
N LYS A 206 -24.80 -24.13 24.76
CA LYS A 206 -24.34 -25.34 25.46
C LYS A 206 -22.92 -25.20 26.01
N ALA A 207 -22.03 -24.50 25.30
CA ALA A 207 -20.67 -24.23 25.76
C ALA A 207 -20.65 -23.22 26.91
N GLU A 208 -21.48 -22.19 26.87
CA GLU A 208 -21.67 -21.22 27.95
C GLU A 208 -22.28 -21.87 29.19
N ALA A 209 -23.31 -22.72 29.00
CA ALA A 209 -23.88 -23.52 30.08
C ALA A 209 -22.85 -24.48 30.70
N ALA A 210 -21.98 -25.09 29.89
CA ALA A 210 -20.90 -25.94 30.39
C ALA A 210 -19.79 -25.14 31.11
N ALA A 211 -19.49 -23.93 30.64
CA ALA A 211 -18.51 -23.03 31.26
C ALA A 211 -18.98 -22.50 32.63
N LEU A 212 -20.30 -22.33 32.82
CA LEU A 212 -20.91 -21.95 34.10
C LEU A 212 -20.85 -23.06 35.16
N ILE A 213 -20.63 -24.31 34.76
CA ILE A 213 -20.60 -25.50 35.64
C ILE A 213 -19.15 -26.03 35.81
N ALA A 214 -18.22 -25.58 34.97
CA ALA A 214 -16.81 -25.92 35.11
C ALA A 214 -16.22 -25.26 36.37
N PRO A 215 -15.52 -26.00 37.25
CA PRO A 215 -14.77 -25.39 38.34
C PRO A 215 -13.75 -24.41 37.75
N PRO A 216 -13.47 -23.27 38.42
CA PRO A 216 -12.52 -22.30 37.91
C PRO A 216 -11.19 -23.00 37.66
N VAL A 217 -10.76 -23.01 36.40
CA VAL A 217 -9.40 -23.43 36.06
C VAL A 217 -8.51 -22.38 36.69
N VAL A 218 -7.86 -22.75 37.79
CA VAL A 218 -6.85 -21.93 38.43
C VAL A 218 -5.69 -21.85 37.44
N ALA A 219 -5.70 -20.83 36.59
CA ALA A 219 -4.55 -20.48 35.79
C ALA A 219 -3.38 -20.30 36.76
N ALA A 220 -2.27 -21.01 36.52
CA ALA A 220 -1.00 -20.70 37.16
C ALA A 220 -0.75 -19.19 37.01
N PRO A 221 -0.19 -18.51 38.04
CA PRO A 221 -0.06 -17.06 38.01
C PRO A 221 0.83 -16.66 36.85
N VAL A 222 0.20 -16.22 35.76
CA VAL A 222 0.86 -15.51 34.68
C VAL A 222 1.31 -14.19 35.28
N VAL A 223 2.62 -14.00 35.35
CA VAL A 223 3.23 -12.70 35.64
C VAL A 223 2.61 -11.70 34.67
N LYS A 224 1.77 -10.81 35.18
CA LYS A 224 1.07 -9.81 34.38
C LYS A 224 2.12 -8.96 33.64
N ALA A 225 2.15 -9.06 32.32
CA ALA A 225 2.73 -8.02 31.49
C ALA A 225 2.00 -6.70 31.80
N PRO A 226 2.68 -5.55 31.81
CA PRO A 226 2.05 -4.27 32.13
C PRO A 226 0.93 -4.00 31.12
N VAL A 227 -0.29 -3.88 31.66
CA VAL A 227 -1.47 -3.44 30.93
C VAL A 227 -1.18 -2.04 30.42
N GLN A 228 -1.08 -1.87 29.09
CA GLN A 228 -1.18 -0.55 28.51
C GLN A 228 -2.63 -0.07 28.71
N PRO A 229 -2.84 1.16 29.23
CA PRO A 229 -4.19 1.67 29.42
C PRO A 229 -4.91 1.74 28.07
N PRO A 230 -6.24 1.52 28.05
CA PRO A 230 -7.04 1.67 26.84
C PRO A 230 -6.82 3.08 26.27
N GLN A 231 -6.58 3.18 24.96
CA GLN A 231 -6.60 4.46 24.28
C GLN A 231 -8.05 4.96 24.30
N ASP A 232 -8.31 5.98 25.13
CA ASP A 232 -9.54 6.73 25.08
C ASP A 232 -9.61 7.46 23.73
N ASP A 233 -10.56 7.08 22.88
CA ASP A 233 -11.02 7.88 21.74
C ASP A 233 -11.76 9.12 22.27
N SER A 234 -11.04 9.98 23.00
CA SER A 234 -11.55 11.25 23.46
C SER A 234 -11.65 12.20 22.27
N LEU A 235 -12.89 12.58 21.91
CA LEU A 235 -13.19 13.70 21.01
C LEU A 235 -12.52 15.02 21.45
N LEU A 236 -12.06 15.07 22.69
CA LEU A 236 -11.19 16.08 23.29
C LEU A 236 -9.71 15.72 23.11
N SER A 237 -9.27 15.56 21.87
CA SER A 237 -7.83 15.61 21.57
C SER A 237 -7.28 16.98 21.99
N GLY A 238 -6.04 17.02 22.48
CA GLY A 238 -5.36 18.29 22.80
C GLY A 238 -5.39 19.28 21.63
N VAL A 239 -5.43 18.77 20.39
CA VAL A 239 -5.56 19.58 19.17
C VAL A 239 -6.93 20.26 19.08
N THR A 240 -8.02 19.59 19.48
CA THR A 240 -9.37 20.16 19.48
C THR A 240 -9.50 21.29 20.50
N VAL A 241 -8.89 21.12 21.68
CA VAL A 241 -8.89 22.15 22.74
C VAL A 241 -8.09 23.39 22.29
N ILE A 242 -6.92 23.19 21.67
CA ILE A 242 -6.10 24.27 21.12
C ILE A 242 -6.84 25.00 19.99
N GLY A 243 -7.49 24.26 19.08
CA GLY A 243 -8.27 24.83 17.98
C GLY A 243 -9.44 25.70 18.45
N LEU A 244 -10.21 25.23 19.44
CA LEU A 244 -11.32 25.99 20.02
C LEU A 244 -10.86 27.25 20.74
N SER A 245 -9.78 27.19 21.51
CA SER A 245 -9.26 28.35 22.23
C SER A 245 -8.67 29.41 21.28
N LEU A 246 -7.95 29.01 20.23
CA LEU A 246 -7.52 29.93 19.17
C LEU A 246 -8.71 30.53 18.41
N GLY A 247 -9.70 29.70 18.07
CA GLY A 247 -10.91 30.14 17.37
C GLY A 247 -11.68 31.20 18.16
N LEU A 248 -11.89 31.01 19.46
CA LEU A 248 -12.57 31.97 20.33
C LEU A 248 -11.82 33.30 20.48
N LEU A 249 -10.48 33.27 20.48
CA LEU A 249 -9.66 34.48 20.55
C LEU A 249 -9.66 35.27 19.23
N VAL A 250 -9.65 34.57 18.09
CA VAL A 250 -9.51 35.19 16.76
C VAL A 250 -10.86 35.60 16.15
N ALA A 251 -11.94 34.89 16.48
CA ALA A 251 -13.29 35.14 15.99
C ALA A 251 -13.78 36.61 16.13
N PRO A 252 -13.67 37.29 17.29
CA PRO A 252 -14.16 38.67 17.42
C PRO A 252 -13.39 39.65 16.55
N PHE A 253 -12.11 39.38 16.28
CA PHE A 253 -11.30 40.19 15.38
C PHE A 253 -11.71 39.98 13.91
N LEU A 254 -11.86 38.73 13.49
CA LEU A 254 -12.30 38.40 12.13
C LEU A 254 -13.72 38.88 11.85
N ALA A 255 -14.64 38.75 12.81
CA ALA A 255 -16.02 39.24 12.67
C ALA A 255 -16.09 40.76 12.49
N ARG A 256 -15.19 41.52 13.12
CA ARG A 256 -15.07 42.97 12.88
C ARG A 256 -14.42 43.27 11.53
N LYS A 257 -13.40 42.50 11.15
CA LYS A 257 -12.63 42.69 9.91
C LYS A 257 -13.45 42.39 8.66
N PHE A 258 -14.29 41.36 8.70
CA PHE A 258 -15.11 40.90 7.57
C PHE A 258 -16.52 41.48 7.57
N LYS A 259 -16.85 42.38 8.50
CA LYS A 259 -18.16 43.02 8.56
C LYS A 259 -18.41 43.84 7.29
N GLY A 260 -19.40 43.44 6.50
CA GLY A 260 -19.79 44.12 5.26
C GLY A 260 -19.05 43.64 4.01
N MET A 261 -18.18 42.64 4.11
CA MET A 261 -17.58 41.98 2.94
C MET A 261 -18.49 40.87 2.42
N SER A 262 -18.54 40.71 1.10
CA SER A 262 -19.14 39.55 0.45
C SER A 262 -18.30 38.29 0.67
N PRO A 263 -18.90 37.08 0.58
CA PRO A 263 -18.16 35.83 0.75
C PRO A 263 -16.95 35.69 -0.17
N SER A 264 -17.04 36.17 -1.41
CA SER A 264 -15.93 36.17 -2.36
C SER A 264 -14.78 37.10 -1.97
N GLU A 265 -15.09 38.26 -1.37
CA GLU A 265 -14.07 39.19 -0.87
C GLU A 265 -13.36 38.63 0.37
N VAL A 266 -14.08 37.94 1.25
CA VAL A 266 -13.48 37.26 2.41
C VAL A 266 -12.51 36.17 1.94
N VAL A 267 -12.93 35.35 0.97
CA VAL A 267 -12.07 34.30 0.40
C VAL A 267 -10.83 34.90 -0.25
N ALA A 268 -10.99 35.92 -1.10
CA ALA A 268 -9.87 36.60 -1.75
C ALA A 268 -8.88 37.19 -0.72
N TYR A 269 -9.39 37.83 0.33
CA TYR A 269 -8.57 38.37 1.41
C TYR A 269 -7.76 37.29 2.15
N VAL A 270 -8.38 36.13 2.43
CA VAL A 270 -7.70 35.02 3.10
C VAL A 270 -6.58 34.46 2.23
N PHE A 271 -6.81 34.28 0.93
CA PHE A 271 -5.76 33.82 0.01
C PHE A 271 -4.59 34.80 -0.08
N ASP A 272 -4.86 36.11 -0.13
CA ASP A 272 -3.82 37.14 -0.19
C ASP A 272 -3.02 37.23 1.13
N ALA A 273 -3.69 37.07 2.27
CA ALA A 273 -3.05 36.99 3.58
C ALA A 273 -2.14 35.76 3.70
N ILE A 274 -2.57 34.59 3.22
CA ILE A 274 -1.77 33.36 3.19
C ILE A 274 -0.55 33.55 2.31
N ARG A 275 -0.71 34.11 1.11
CA ARG A 275 0.41 34.38 0.19
C ARG A 275 1.45 35.31 0.84
N THR A 276 0.99 36.39 1.46
CA THR A 276 1.86 37.35 2.15
C THR A 276 2.62 36.68 3.32
N LEU A 277 1.96 35.80 4.06
CA LEU A 277 2.58 35.04 5.15
C LEU A 277 3.65 34.08 4.63
N LEU A 278 3.38 33.35 3.54
CA LEU A 278 4.35 32.45 2.91
C LEU A 278 5.58 33.23 2.39
N ASP A 279 5.37 34.36 1.72
CA ASP A 279 6.45 35.22 1.24
C ASP A 279 7.32 35.74 2.40
N TRP A 280 6.70 36.08 3.54
CA TRP A 280 7.42 36.47 4.74
C TRP A 280 8.23 35.31 5.32
N LEU A 281 7.66 34.11 5.42
CA LEU A 281 8.34 32.91 5.93
C LEU A 281 9.55 32.55 5.07
N VAL A 282 9.41 32.54 3.75
CA VAL A 282 10.52 32.29 2.81
C VAL A 282 11.64 33.31 3.01
N LYS A 283 11.31 34.58 3.21
CA LYS A 283 12.31 35.62 3.52
C LYS A 283 13.03 35.37 4.85
N GLN A 284 12.35 34.91 5.89
CA GLN A 284 13.01 34.58 7.17
C GLN A 284 13.92 33.36 7.04
N VAL A 285 13.48 32.31 6.35
CA VAL A 285 14.30 31.12 6.07
C VAL A 285 15.53 31.51 5.25
N SER A 286 15.38 32.33 4.21
CA SER A 286 16.50 32.83 3.41
C SER A 286 17.51 33.63 4.25
N ARG A 287 17.04 34.45 5.19
CA ARG A 287 17.92 35.17 6.13
C ARG A 287 18.67 34.23 7.06
N LEU A 288 18.00 33.22 7.60
CA LEU A 288 18.61 32.19 8.46
C LEU A 288 19.67 31.39 7.71
N VAL A 289 19.41 30.99 6.47
CA VAL A 289 20.38 30.28 5.61
C VAL A 289 21.60 31.15 5.30
N LYS A 290 21.42 32.45 5.06
CA LYS A 290 22.54 33.38 4.85
C LYS A 290 23.40 33.58 6.11
N LEU A 291 22.77 33.55 7.29
CA LEU A 291 23.49 33.63 8.57
C LEU A 291 24.30 32.37 8.88
N THR A 292 23.86 31.19 8.44
CA THR A 292 24.57 29.92 8.67
C THR A 292 25.53 29.53 7.54
N GLY A 293 25.34 30.07 6.33
CA GLY A 293 26.16 29.78 5.15
C GLY A 293 27.44 30.62 5.00
N SER A 294 27.63 31.70 5.76
CA SER A 294 28.73 32.66 5.55
C SER A 294 30.09 32.27 6.19
N ASN A 295 30.24 31.05 6.72
CA ASN A 295 31.45 30.60 7.44
C ASN A 295 32.21 29.43 6.76
N LYS A 296 32.10 29.27 5.43
CA LYS A 296 32.75 28.15 4.69
C LYS A 296 33.98 28.52 3.84
N ASP A 297 34.62 29.65 4.09
CA ASP A 297 35.98 29.91 3.56
C ASP A 297 37.06 29.43 4.55
N LYS A 298 37.00 28.15 4.94
CA LYS A 298 38.15 27.47 5.55
C LYS A 298 38.60 26.36 4.61
N VAL A 299 39.44 26.76 3.65
CA VAL A 299 40.29 25.91 2.84
C VAL A 299 41.12 25.02 3.77
N LEU A 300 41.00 23.70 3.61
CA LEU A 300 41.88 22.73 4.28
C LEU A 300 43.18 22.62 3.46
N PRO A 301 44.36 22.55 4.11
CA PRO A 301 45.62 22.39 3.40
C PRO A 301 45.76 20.96 2.86
N GLU A 302 46.23 20.84 1.62
CA GLU A 302 46.60 19.56 1.01
C GLU A 302 47.72 18.87 1.79
N LYS A 303 47.51 17.59 2.11
CA LYS A 303 48.54 16.59 2.31
C LYS A 303 48.06 15.26 1.74
#